data_AF-A0A9R0JGM8-F1
#
_entry.id   AF-A0A9R0JGM8-F1
#
_cell.length_a   1.000
_cell.length_b   1.000
_cell.length_c   1.000
_cell.angle_alpha   90.00
_cell.angle_beta   90.00
_cell.angle_gamma   90.00
#
_symmetry.space_group_name_H-M   'P 1'
#
loop_
_entity.id
_entity.type
_entity.pdbx_description
1 polymer ?
#
loop_
_entity_poly.entity_id
_entity_poly.type
_entity_poly.pdbx_seq_one_letter_code
_entity_poly.pdbx_strand_id
1 'polypeptide(L)'
;MTKLESDVVAYVESYNPKGKEQGAMLIECDGNDANRMMCYSVVRPREYVHSQYVRAVANIYNREWALEYPTNSRRIMLDSSFAYQKLKTRETYAGLLKKWSTPLQKIVSADISVIAAVEYVLHWRDTQYNAALVWKLKQMHTWPLDSISFPDYNDNHACGIVMLMAIQESARAFTKTMQVGDINVARKALFLSHLNSDFNSCRPLLPQIVATHCPVR
;
A
#
# COMPACT_ATOMS: atom_id res chain seq x y z
N MET A 1 -5.02 -11.57 -18.29
CA MET A 1 -4.76 -12.42 -17.12
C MET A 1 -4.22 -13.75 -17.61
N THR A 2 -3.05 -14.18 -17.14
CA THR A 2 -2.43 -15.46 -17.50
C THR A 2 -3.11 -16.62 -16.75
N LYS A 3 -2.80 -17.87 -17.14
CA LYS A 3 -3.30 -19.05 -16.42
C LYS A 3 -2.84 -19.04 -14.95
N LEU A 4 -1.54 -18.80 -14.73
CA LEU A 4 -0.98 -18.73 -13.38
C LEU A 4 -1.66 -17.65 -12.53
N GLU A 5 -1.89 -16.45 -13.09
CA GLU A 5 -2.59 -15.38 -12.38
C GLU A 5 -4.01 -15.79 -11.99
N SER A 6 -4.73 -16.46 -12.90
CA SER A 6 -6.07 -16.96 -12.63
C SER A 6 -6.08 -18.00 -11.52
N ASP A 7 -5.10 -18.92 -11.54
CA ASP A 7 -4.97 -19.97 -10.54
C ASP A 7 -4.57 -19.40 -9.16
N VAL A 8 -3.68 -18.39 -9.10
CA VAL A 8 -3.36 -17.68 -7.85
C VAL A 8 -4.58 -16.95 -7.31
N VAL A 9 -5.34 -16.25 -8.16
CA VAL A 9 -6.58 -15.57 -7.73
C VAL A 9 -7.58 -16.58 -7.18
N ALA A 10 -7.78 -17.72 -7.85
CA ALA A 10 -8.67 -18.78 -7.36
C ALA A 10 -8.17 -19.39 -6.04
N TYR A 11 -6.86 -19.58 -5.88
CA TYR A 11 -6.27 -20.00 -4.61
C TYR A 11 -6.57 -18.99 -3.50
N VAL A 12 -6.38 -17.70 -3.74
CA VAL A 12 -6.68 -16.67 -2.74
C VAL A 12 -8.18 -16.62 -2.43
N GLU A 13 -9.05 -16.58 -3.43
CA GLU A 13 -10.51 -16.47 -3.26
C GLU A 13 -11.13 -17.67 -2.54
N SER A 14 -10.52 -18.85 -2.62
CA SER A 14 -10.95 -20.05 -1.89
C SER A 14 -10.56 -20.05 -0.41
N TYR A 15 -9.97 -18.97 0.11
CA TYR A 15 -9.69 -18.82 1.52
C TYR A 15 -10.98 -18.85 2.36
N ASN A 16 -10.96 -19.63 3.46
CA ASN A 16 -12.07 -19.69 4.40
C ASN A 16 -11.79 -18.77 5.60
N PRO A 17 -12.46 -17.61 5.73
CA PRO A 17 -12.24 -16.66 6.82
C PRO A 17 -12.67 -17.18 8.19
N LYS A 18 -13.44 -18.28 8.26
CA LYS A 18 -13.79 -18.95 9.52
C LYS A 18 -12.74 -19.99 9.95
N GLY A 19 -11.76 -20.28 9.08
CA GLY A 19 -10.67 -21.20 9.36
C GLY A 19 -9.59 -20.59 10.26
N LYS A 20 -8.67 -21.44 10.74
CA LYS A 20 -7.47 -21.00 11.49
C LYS A 20 -6.23 -20.84 10.60
N GLU A 21 -6.27 -21.38 9.39
CA GLU A 21 -5.15 -21.30 8.46
C GLU A 21 -4.97 -19.86 7.97
N GLN A 22 -3.72 -19.42 7.85
CA GLN A 22 -3.39 -18.13 7.23
C GLN A 22 -3.01 -18.30 5.74
N GLY A 23 -2.61 -19.51 5.35
CA GLY A 23 -2.19 -19.87 3.99
C GLY A 23 -0.77 -19.43 3.65
N ALA A 24 -0.34 -19.73 2.41
CA ALA A 24 1.01 -19.49 1.95
C ALA A 24 1.34 -18.01 1.77
N MET A 25 2.64 -17.69 1.78
CA MET A 25 3.18 -16.37 1.46
C MET A 25 3.08 -16.10 -0.04
N LEU A 26 2.46 -14.99 -0.43
CA LEU A 26 2.24 -14.63 -1.84
C LEU A 26 2.96 -13.36 -2.26
N ILE A 27 3.19 -12.47 -1.31
CA ILE A 27 3.93 -11.22 -1.51
C ILE A 27 4.97 -11.10 -0.39
N GLU A 28 6.21 -10.80 -0.75
CA GLU A 28 7.27 -10.43 0.19
C GLU A 28 8.16 -9.39 -0.47
N CYS A 29 8.51 -8.35 0.29
CA CYS A 29 9.46 -7.33 -0.12
C CYS A 29 10.12 -6.68 1.11
N ASP A 30 11.45 -6.69 1.15
CA ASP A 30 12.28 -6.07 2.19
C ASP A 30 11.84 -6.43 3.63
N GLY A 31 11.48 -7.70 3.87
CA GLY A 31 11.11 -8.24 5.18
C GLY A 31 9.68 -7.95 5.62
N ASN A 32 8.87 -7.26 4.81
CA ASN A 32 7.42 -7.21 4.97
C ASN A 32 6.77 -8.16 3.98
N ASP A 33 5.68 -8.79 4.43
CA ASP A 33 5.09 -9.88 3.71
C ASP A 33 3.56 -9.89 3.77
N ALA A 34 2.91 -10.58 2.84
CA ALA A 34 1.49 -10.83 2.83
C ALA A 34 1.18 -12.28 2.43
N ASN A 35 0.49 -12.98 3.33
CA ASN A 35 0.02 -14.34 3.09
C ASN A 35 -1.35 -14.37 2.40
N ARG A 36 -1.83 -15.58 2.09
CA ARG A 36 -3.13 -15.81 1.44
C ARG A 36 -4.29 -15.10 2.13
N MET A 37 -4.39 -15.16 3.47
CA MET A 37 -5.44 -14.47 4.23
C MET A 37 -5.39 -12.96 4.00
N MET A 38 -4.19 -12.37 4.06
CA MET A 38 -4.01 -10.93 3.83
C MET A 38 -4.33 -10.57 2.38
N CYS A 39 -3.96 -11.39 1.40
CA CYS A 39 -4.29 -11.20 -0.01
C CYS A 39 -5.79 -11.36 -0.28
N TYR A 40 -6.49 -12.23 0.47
CA TYR A 40 -7.94 -12.41 0.39
C TYR A 40 -8.69 -11.11 0.67
N SER A 41 -8.21 -10.34 1.65
CA SER A 41 -8.79 -9.04 2.02
C SER A 41 -8.78 -8.01 0.87
N VAL A 42 -7.94 -8.22 -0.14
CA VAL A 42 -7.81 -7.36 -1.32
C VAL A 42 -8.72 -7.85 -2.43
N VAL A 43 -8.62 -9.13 -2.81
CA VAL A 43 -9.37 -9.67 -3.96
C VAL A 43 -10.86 -9.83 -3.69
N ARG A 44 -11.26 -10.07 -2.43
CA ARG A 44 -12.65 -10.34 -2.09
C ARG A 44 -13.46 -9.04 -2.05
N PRO A 45 -14.65 -9.00 -2.69
CA PRO A 45 -15.57 -7.87 -2.54
C PRO A 45 -15.94 -7.65 -1.08
N ARG A 46 -16.12 -6.39 -0.69
CA ARG A 46 -16.59 -6.03 0.65
C ARG A 46 -15.66 -6.47 1.80
N GLU A 47 -14.37 -6.66 1.53
CA GLU A 47 -13.36 -6.89 2.56
C GLU A 47 -12.48 -5.65 2.74
N TYR A 48 -12.08 -5.39 3.99
CA TYR A 48 -11.13 -4.32 4.30
C TYR A 48 -9.72 -4.80 4.06
N VAL A 49 -8.93 -4.02 3.32
CA VAL A 49 -7.51 -4.34 3.07
C VAL A 49 -6.76 -4.48 4.39
N HIS A 50 -6.08 -5.61 4.54
CA HIS A 50 -5.32 -5.93 5.74
C HIS A 50 -4.07 -5.05 5.86
N SER A 51 -3.79 -4.56 7.07
CA SER A 51 -2.68 -3.62 7.33
C SER A 51 -1.31 -4.15 6.91
N GLN A 52 -1.05 -5.42 7.23
CA GLN A 52 0.18 -6.08 6.84
C GLN A 52 0.35 -6.19 5.31
N TYR A 53 -0.74 -6.30 4.54
CA TYR A 53 -0.69 -6.21 3.08
C TYR A 53 -0.22 -4.82 2.63
N VAL A 54 -0.78 -3.75 3.22
CA VAL A 54 -0.39 -2.36 2.92
C VAL A 54 1.11 -2.14 3.16
N ARG A 55 1.68 -2.72 4.22
CA ARG A 55 3.12 -2.62 4.51
C ARG A 55 3.99 -3.33 3.47
N ALA A 56 3.60 -4.55 3.07
CA ALA A 56 4.33 -5.30 2.05
C ALA A 56 4.34 -4.54 0.71
N VAL A 57 3.21 -3.98 0.28
CA VAL A 57 3.13 -3.25 -0.99
C VAL A 57 3.76 -1.86 -0.91
N ALA A 58 3.80 -1.22 0.26
CA ALA A 58 4.56 0.02 0.44
C ALA A 58 6.06 -0.18 0.16
N ASN A 59 6.62 -1.32 0.57
CA ASN A 59 8.00 -1.67 0.23
C ASN A 59 8.16 -1.87 -1.29
N ILE A 60 7.24 -2.59 -1.93
CA ILE A 60 7.23 -2.74 -3.41
C ILE A 60 7.23 -1.37 -4.09
N TYR A 61 6.31 -0.47 -3.73
CA TYR A 61 6.23 0.86 -4.33
C TYR A 61 7.51 1.66 -4.12
N ASN A 62 8.07 1.65 -2.91
CA ASN A 62 9.30 2.35 -2.61
C ASN A 62 10.47 1.83 -3.47
N ARG A 63 10.52 0.52 -3.76
CA ARG A 63 11.54 -0.08 -4.62
C ARG A 63 11.33 0.24 -6.09
N GLU A 64 10.08 0.16 -6.56
CA GLU A 64 9.69 0.55 -7.93
C GLU A 64 10.03 2.03 -8.19
N TRP A 65 9.61 2.92 -7.30
CA TRP A 65 9.87 4.35 -7.45
C TRP A 65 11.34 4.73 -7.28
N ALA A 66 12.11 3.99 -6.48
CA ALA A 66 13.56 4.21 -6.39
C ALA A 66 14.26 3.90 -7.72
N LEU A 67 13.77 2.93 -8.51
CA LEU A 67 14.27 2.66 -9.86
C LEU A 67 13.73 3.65 -10.89
N GLU A 68 12.42 3.94 -10.86
CA GLU A 68 11.76 4.78 -11.86
C GLU A 68 12.14 6.26 -11.71
N TYR A 69 12.45 6.70 -10.49
CA TYR A 69 12.79 8.09 -10.17
C TYR A 69 14.12 8.20 -9.37
N PRO A 70 15.27 7.88 -10.01
CA PRO A 70 16.54 7.66 -9.31
C PRO A 70 17.22 8.93 -8.74
N THR A 71 16.65 10.13 -8.94
CA THR A 71 17.28 11.43 -8.59
C THR A 71 16.35 12.39 -7.84
N ASN A 72 16.02 13.53 -8.44
CA ASN A 72 15.33 14.70 -7.91
C ASN A 72 13.79 14.56 -7.94
N SER A 73 13.26 13.34 -7.92
CA SER A 73 11.82 13.11 -7.87
C SER A 73 11.55 11.87 -7.03
N ARG A 74 12.12 11.81 -5.83
CA ARG A 74 11.95 10.62 -4.99
C ARG A 74 10.55 10.56 -4.44
N ARG A 75 9.90 9.41 -4.62
CA ARG A 75 8.64 9.11 -3.96
C ARG A 75 8.92 8.15 -2.81
N ILE A 76 8.30 8.41 -1.67
CA ILE A 76 8.31 7.50 -0.54
C ILE A 76 6.89 7.37 0.00
N MET A 77 6.43 6.13 0.10
CA MET A 77 5.24 5.77 0.84
C MET A 77 5.63 5.53 2.29
N LEU A 78 5.00 6.29 3.19
CA LEU A 78 5.02 6.03 4.63
C LEU A 78 3.85 5.11 4.94
N ASP A 79 4.14 3.87 5.34
CA ASP A 79 3.10 2.91 5.70
C ASP A 79 2.44 3.23 7.06
N SER A 80 1.39 2.48 7.38
CA SER A 80 0.57 2.66 8.58
C SER A 80 1.32 2.55 9.90
N SER A 81 2.46 1.85 9.94
CA SER A 81 3.29 1.73 11.13
C SER A 81 3.87 3.08 11.57
N PHE A 82 4.08 4.03 10.66
CA PHE A 82 4.55 5.37 10.99
C PHE A 82 3.56 6.11 11.89
N ALA A 83 2.28 6.15 11.48
CA ALA A 83 1.21 6.77 12.26
C ALA A 83 0.99 6.02 13.59
N TYR A 84 1.01 4.68 13.56
CA TYR A 84 0.86 3.86 14.76
C TYR A 84 1.96 4.09 15.79
N GLN A 85 3.22 4.09 15.38
CA GLN A 85 4.34 4.34 16.28
C GLN A 85 4.26 5.73 16.87
N LYS A 86 3.94 6.75 16.06
CA LYS A 86 3.74 8.11 16.57
C LYS A 86 2.69 8.20 17.68
N LEU A 87 1.57 7.50 17.50
CA LEU A 87 0.46 7.49 18.46
C LEU A 87 0.76 6.67 19.71
N LYS A 88 1.56 5.60 19.62
CA LYS A 88 1.77 4.63 20.70
C LYS A 88 3.05 4.85 21.50
N THR A 89 4.18 5.19 20.87
CA THR A 89 5.51 5.09 21.51
C THR A 89 6.00 6.40 22.13
N ARG A 90 5.20 7.49 22.11
CA ARG A 90 5.64 8.86 22.45
C ARG A 90 6.91 9.31 21.69
N GLU A 91 7.30 8.57 20.66
CA GLU A 91 8.53 8.80 19.93
C GLU A 91 8.47 10.15 19.23
N THR A 92 9.60 10.86 19.23
CA THR A 92 9.67 12.17 18.62
C THR A 92 9.60 12.02 17.11
N TYR A 93 9.02 13.01 16.42
CA TYR A 93 9.01 13.02 14.97
C TYR A 93 10.43 12.94 14.40
N ALA A 94 11.43 13.51 15.07
CA ALA A 94 12.83 13.39 14.66
C ALA A 94 13.36 11.94 14.73
N GLY A 95 12.96 11.15 15.73
CA GLY A 95 13.35 9.74 15.86
C GLY A 95 12.72 8.86 14.78
N LEU A 96 11.41 9.01 14.57
CA LEU A 96 10.70 8.34 13.47
C LEU A 96 11.29 8.79 12.13
N LEU A 97 11.35 10.10 11.88
CA LEU A 97 11.91 10.62 10.62
C LEU A 97 13.34 10.14 10.40
N LYS A 98 14.22 9.99 11.39
CA LYS A 98 15.55 9.40 11.15
C LYS A 98 15.48 8.03 10.47
N LYS A 99 14.55 7.17 10.87
CA LYS A 99 14.36 5.83 10.27
C LYS A 99 13.79 5.91 8.84
N TRP A 100 12.72 6.68 8.62
CA TRP A 100 12.04 6.76 7.32
C TRP A 100 12.63 7.81 6.35
N SER A 101 13.41 8.77 6.84
CA SER A 101 14.07 9.83 6.07
C SER A 101 15.51 9.50 5.73
N THR A 102 16.06 8.36 6.19
CA THR A 102 17.39 7.90 5.76
C THR A 102 17.49 7.85 4.23
N PRO A 103 16.48 7.33 3.49
CA PRO A 103 16.46 7.40 2.03
C PRO A 103 16.29 8.80 1.44
N LEU A 104 15.95 9.81 2.26
CA LEU A 104 15.76 11.22 1.86
C LEU A 104 16.97 12.10 2.16
N GLN A 105 18.01 11.55 2.81
CA GLN A 105 19.20 12.33 3.15
C GLN A 105 19.89 12.81 1.86
N LYS A 106 20.17 14.12 1.78
CA LYS A 106 20.85 14.85 0.68
C LYS A 106 20.00 15.26 -0.53
N ILE A 107 18.67 15.29 -0.42
CA ILE A 107 17.76 15.68 -1.50
C ILE A 107 17.10 17.03 -1.19
N VAL A 108 16.88 17.85 -2.22
CA VAL A 108 16.16 19.13 -2.09
C VAL A 108 14.67 18.86 -1.85
N SER A 109 14.02 19.64 -0.99
CA SER A 109 12.63 19.38 -0.59
C SER A 109 11.61 19.44 -1.72
N ALA A 110 11.85 20.27 -2.74
CA ALA A 110 10.98 20.40 -3.91
C ALA A 110 10.93 19.14 -4.79
N ASP A 111 11.88 18.23 -4.57
CA ASP A 111 12.16 17.04 -5.37
C ASP A 111 11.68 15.75 -4.68
N ILE A 112 10.92 15.88 -3.59
CA ILE A 112 10.45 14.78 -2.75
C ILE A 112 8.93 14.78 -2.71
N SER A 113 8.34 13.61 -2.91
CA SER A 113 6.91 13.37 -2.74
C SER A 113 6.69 12.32 -1.68
N VAL A 114 6.10 12.76 -0.56
CA VAL A 114 5.78 11.87 0.56
C VAL A 114 4.31 11.53 0.48
N ILE A 115 4.01 10.23 0.41
CA ILE A 115 2.64 9.73 0.37
C ILE A 115 2.38 8.95 1.65
N ALA A 116 1.50 9.45 2.51
CA ALA A 116 1.14 8.77 3.75
C ALA A 116 -0.03 7.82 3.51
N ALA A 117 0.17 6.52 3.76
CA ALA A 117 -0.93 5.58 3.89
C ALA A 117 -1.61 5.80 5.26
N VAL A 118 -2.70 6.56 5.25
CA VAL A 118 -3.51 6.74 6.45
C VAL A 118 -4.40 5.50 6.58
N GLU A 119 -3.93 4.52 7.35
CA GLU A 119 -4.79 3.46 7.85
C GLU A 119 -5.83 4.09 8.79
N TYR A 120 -7.10 4.05 8.38
CA TYR A 120 -8.26 4.37 9.21
C TYR A 120 -8.33 5.80 9.77
N VAL A 121 -8.66 6.78 8.93
CA VAL A 121 -9.52 7.91 9.35
C VAL A 121 -10.34 8.39 8.15
N LEU A 122 -11.53 7.82 7.94
CA LEU A 122 -12.57 8.45 7.11
C LEU A 122 -13.91 8.59 7.85
N HIS A 123 -13.90 8.70 9.19
CA HIS A 123 -15.17 9.08 9.83
C HIS A 123 -15.14 9.88 11.14
N TRP A 124 -13.99 10.21 11.76
CA TRP A 124 -14.05 10.95 13.04
C TRP A 124 -12.76 11.63 13.54
N ARG A 125 -11.61 11.53 12.84
CA ARG A 125 -10.34 12.16 13.28
C ARG A 125 -9.66 13.07 12.26
N ASP A 126 -10.35 13.47 11.19
CA ASP A 126 -9.81 14.47 10.27
C ASP A 126 -9.50 15.79 10.96
N THR A 127 -10.25 16.15 12.01
CA THR A 127 -9.96 17.36 12.80
C THR A 127 -8.72 17.25 13.68
N GLN A 128 -8.26 16.05 14.06
CA GLN A 128 -7.03 15.90 14.86
C GLN A 128 -5.78 15.67 14.01
N TYR A 129 -5.90 15.00 12.86
CA TYR A 129 -4.78 14.85 11.92
C TYR A 129 -4.47 16.17 11.20
N ASN A 130 -5.49 16.96 10.87
CA ASN A 130 -5.34 18.30 10.26
C ASN A 130 -4.92 19.40 11.26
N ALA A 131 -4.93 19.14 12.57
CA ALA A 131 -4.55 20.12 13.60
C ALA A 131 -3.09 19.99 14.10
N ALA A 132 -2.31 19.06 13.54
CA ALA A 132 -0.95 18.83 14.00
C ALA A 132 0.05 19.79 13.31
N LEU A 133 0.41 20.86 14.01
CA LEU A 133 1.53 21.81 13.77
C LEU A 133 2.95 21.15 13.70
N VAL A 134 3.09 19.88 13.31
CA VAL A 134 4.17 19.00 13.80
C VAL A 134 5.19 18.51 12.76
N TRP A 135 5.23 19.07 11.55
CA TRP A 135 6.33 18.82 10.59
C TRP A 135 7.64 19.59 10.92
N LYS A 136 8.03 19.63 12.19
CA LYS A 136 9.23 20.33 12.70
C LYS A 136 10.51 19.52 12.50
N LEU A 137 10.91 19.33 11.24
CA LEU A 137 12.34 19.25 10.85
C LEU A 137 12.78 20.46 10.02
N LYS A 138 11.99 21.55 10.07
CA LYS A 138 12.25 22.90 9.51
C LYS A 138 12.40 22.89 7.98
N GLN A 139 11.35 22.75 7.16
CA GLN A 139 10.37 23.81 6.83
C GLN A 139 9.19 23.23 6.01
N MET A 140 8.73 22.00 6.25
CA MET A 140 7.60 21.41 5.50
C MET A 140 6.27 22.19 5.62
N HIS A 141 6.15 23.13 6.55
CA HIS A 141 5.01 24.06 6.63
C HIS A 141 4.90 25.01 5.41
N THR A 142 5.94 25.09 4.57
CA THR A 142 5.92 25.85 3.31
C THR A 142 5.56 24.99 2.11
N TRP A 143 5.44 23.67 2.27
CA TRP A 143 5.10 22.79 1.16
C TRP A 143 3.62 23.02 0.79
N PRO A 144 3.31 23.22 -0.49
CA PRO A 144 1.93 23.32 -0.92
C PRO A 144 1.20 22.02 -0.56
N LEU A 145 0.11 22.14 0.20
CA LEU A 145 -0.80 21.05 0.46
C LEU A 145 -1.83 21.01 -0.67
N ASP A 146 -2.01 19.83 -1.25
CA ASP A 146 -3.05 19.58 -2.24
C ASP A 146 -3.96 18.46 -1.75
N SER A 147 -5.26 18.65 -1.97
CA SER A 147 -6.27 17.62 -1.71
C SER A 147 -6.54 16.86 -3.00
N ILE A 148 -6.40 15.55 -2.98
CA ILE A 148 -6.84 14.68 -4.07
C ILE A 148 -8.34 14.44 -3.88
N SER A 149 -9.13 14.75 -4.90
CA SER A 149 -10.56 14.44 -4.88
C SER A 149 -10.75 12.96 -5.19
N PHE A 150 -11.39 12.24 -4.27
CA PHE A 150 -11.81 10.87 -4.53
C PHE A 150 -13.16 10.87 -5.25
N PRO A 151 -13.37 9.97 -6.22
CA PRO A 151 -14.70 9.77 -6.80
C PRO A 151 -15.66 9.24 -5.74
N ASP A 152 -16.95 9.56 -5.85
CA ASP A 152 -17.97 8.97 -4.99
C ASP A 152 -18.04 7.46 -5.25
N TYR A 153 -17.75 6.65 -4.23
CA TYR A 153 -17.94 5.20 -4.26
C TYR A 153 -18.83 4.77 -3.09
N ASN A 154 -19.89 4.02 -3.39
CA ASN A 154 -20.90 3.62 -2.41
C ASN A 154 -20.51 2.37 -1.57
N ASP A 155 -19.22 2.03 -1.51
CA ASP A 155 -18.70 0.86 -0.76
C ASP A 155 -17.68 1.28 0.30
N ASN A 156 -18.13 1.37 1.55
CA ASN A 156 -17.28 1.74 2.69
C ASN A 156 -16.13 0.74 2.94
N HIS A 157 -16.13 -0.44 2.31
CA HIS A 157 -15.08 -1.45 2.46
C HIS A 157 -14.00 -1.32 1.38
N ALA A 158 -14.21 -0.44 0.40
CA ALA A 158 -13.28 -0.17 -0.69
C ALA A 158 -12.18 0.84 -0.34
N CYS A 159 -12.25 1.50 0.82
CA CYS A 159 -11.36 2.61 1.18
C CYS A 159 -9.86 2.27 1.06
N GLY A 160 -9.45 1.07 1.47
CA GLY A 160 -8.06 0.62 1.34
C GLY A 160 -7.61 0.39 -0.11
N ILE A 161 -8.53 -0.05 -0.98
CA ILE A 161 -8.27 -0.23 -2.42
C ILE A 161 -8.14 1.12 -3.09
N VAL A 162 -9.11 2.01 -2.85
CA VAL A 162 -9.10 3.36 -3.39
C VAL A 162 -7.88 4.14 -2.92
N MET A 163 -7.48 3.99 -1.65
CA MET A 163 -6.24 4.54 -1.13
C MET A 163 -5.02 4.05 -1.92
N LEU A 164 -4.81 2.73 -2.05
CA LEU A 164 -3.65 2.19 -2.75
C LEU A 164 -3.59 2.62 -4.21
N MET A 165 -4.73 2.62 -4.91
CA MET A 165 -4.78 3.10 -6.29
C MET A 165 -4.47 4.60 -6.40
N ALA A 166 -5.03 5.43 -5.51
CA ALA A 166 -4.73 6.86 -5.50
C ALA A 166 -3.26 7.13 -5.22
N ILE A 167 -2.62 6.33 -4.37
CA ILE A 167 -1.17 6.39 -4.12
C ILE A 167 -0.40 6.10 -5.41
N GLN A 168 -0.75 5.04 -6.14
CA GLN A 168 -0.08 4.70 -7.41
C GLN A 168 -0.25 5.78 -8.47
N GLU A 169 -1.47 6.28 -8.67
CA GLU A 169 -1.77 7.32 -9.66
C GLU A 169 -1.11 8.65 -9.32
N SER A 170 -1.22 9.09 -8.06
CA SER A 170 -0.61 10.34 -7.59
C SER A 170 0.90 10.29 -7.65
N ALA A 171 1.51 9.13 -7.36
CA ALA A 171 2.94 8.95 -7.52
C ALA A 171 3.35 9.13 -8.99
N ARG A 172 2.65 8.53 -9.96
CA ARG A 172 3.07 8.60 -11.37
C ARG A 172 3.00 10.01 -11.95
N ALA A 173 1.87 10.71 -11.75
CA ALA A 173 1.56 11.91 -12.52
C ALA A 173 1.19 13.14 -11.68
N PHE A 174 1.26 13.06 -10.35
CA PHE A 174 0.76 14.13 -9.46
C PHE A 174 -0.69 14.53 -9.77
N THR A 175 -1.48 13.56 -10.22
CA THR A 175 -2.86 13.80 -10.64
C THR A 175 -3.74 14.04 -9.42
N LYS A 176 -4.52 15.13 -9.47
CA LYS A 176 -5.44 15.51 -8.39
C LYS A 176 -6.80 14.82 -8.47
N THR A 177 -7.06 14.14 -9.59
CA THR A 177 -8.32 13.50 -9.90
C THR A 177 -8.05 12.05 -10.28
N MET A 178 -8.76 11.13 -9.64
CA MET A 178 -8.68 9.71 -9.91
C MET A 178 -10.05 9.19 -10.35
N GLN A 179 -10.06 8.25 -11.29
CA GLN A 179 -11.26 7.49 -11.63
C GLN A 179 -11.14 6.09 -11.01
N VAL A 180 -12.13 5.72 -10.21
CA VAL A 180 -12.30 4.36 -9.72
C VAL A 180 -13.36 3.74 -10.61
N GLY A 181 -12.94 2.82 -11.50
CA GLY A 181 -13.87 2.03 -12.31
C GLY A 181 -14.65 1.03 -11.44
N ASP A 182 -15.02 -0.12 -12.00
CA ASP A 182 -15.61 -1.19 -11.18
C ASP A 182 -14.64 -1.62 -10.07
N ILE A 183 -15.08 -1.51 -8.80
CA ILE A 183 -14.21 -1.76 -7.65
C ILE A 183 -13.74 -3.21 -7.54
N ASN A 184 -14.56 -4.17 -7.99
CA ASN A 184 -14.20 -5.58 -7.94
C ASN A 184 -13.16 -5.91 -9.01
N VAL A 185 -13.26 -5.26 -10.17
CA VAL A 185 -12.21 -5.32 -11.21
C VAL A 185 -10.93 -4.67 -10.67
N ALA A 186 -11.04 -3.49 -10.06
CA ALA A 186 -9.92 -2.75 -9.50
C ALA A 186 -9.17 -3.54 -8.42
N ARG A 187 -9.89 -4.21 -7.51
CA ARG A 187 -9.33 -5.10 -6.49
C ARG A 187 -8.40 -6.17 -7.07
N LYS A 188 -8.88 -6.87 -8.11
CA LYS A 188 -8.11 -7.94 -8.76
C LYS A 188 -6.93 -7.37 -9.54
N ALA A 189 -7.15 -6.29 -10.28
CA ALA A 189 -6.08 -5.63 -11.03
C ALA A 189 -4.95 -5.14 -10.11
N LEU A 190 -5.32 -4.51 -8.99
CA LEU A 190 -4.38 -4.04 -7.98
C LEU A 190 -3.58 -5.20 -7.36
N PHE A 191 -4.28 -6.27 -6.96
CA PHE A 191 -3.63 -7.48 -6.43
C PHE A 191 -2.63 -8.07 -7.44
N LEU A 192 -3.04 -8.24 -8.70
CA LEU A 192 -2.18 -8.78 -9.76
C LEU A 192 -0.99 -7.89 -10.06
N SER A 193 -1.14 -6.55 -9.99
CA SER A 193 -0.02 -5.62 -10.13
C SER A 193 1.04 -5.86 -9.07
N HIS A 194 0.66 -6.06 -7.81
CA HIS A 194 1.61 -6.31 -6.73
C HIS A 194 2.22 -7.72 -6.80
N LEU A 195 1.39 -8.71 -7.16
CA LEU A 195 1.82 -10.09 -7.34
C LEU A 195 2.91 -10.20 -8.40
N ASN A 196 2.77 -9.46 -9.50
CA ASN A 196 3.66 -9.47 -10.65
C ASN A 196 4.84 -8.49 -10.56
N SER A 197 4.96 -7.70 -9.49
CA SER A 197 6.11 -6.82 -9.33
C SER A 197 7.42 -7.60 -9.38
N ASP A 198 8.45 -7.04 -10.02
CA ASP A 198 9.82 -7.60 -10.01
C ASP A 198 10.43 -7.60 -8.60
N PHE A 199 9.86 -6.82 -7.68
CA PHE A 199 10.30 -6.74 -6.28
C PHE A 199 9.54 -7.65 -5.33
N ASN A 200 8.56 -8.41 -5.84
CA ASN A 200 7.93 -9.45 -5.05
C ASN A 200 8.83 -10.70 -5.05
N SER A 201 9.54 -10.95 -3.96
CA SER A 201 10.43 -12.12 -3.82
C SER A 201 9.68 -13.46 -3.91
N CYS A 202 8.37 -13.48 -3.64
CA CYS A 202 7.55 -14.68 -3.78
C CYS A 202 7.16 -14.97 -5.24
N ARG A 203 7.29 -14.02 -6.17
CA ARG A 203 6.84 -14.17 -7.57
C ARG A 203 7.38 -15.42 -8.27
N PRO A 204 8.68 -15.78 -8.15
CA PRO A 204 9.22 -17.00 -8.76
C PRO A 204 8.65 -18.30 -8.17
N LEU A 205 8.11 -18.23 -6.94
CA LEU A 205 7.60 -19.38 -6.18
C LEU A 205 6.10 -19.63 -6.41
N LEU A 206 5.38 -18.67 -6.99
CA LEU A 206 3.93 -18.76 -7.21
C LEU A 206 3.49 -20.03 -7.95
N PRO A 207 4.18 -20.52 -9.01
CA PRO A 207 3.78 -21.76 -9.67
C PRO A 207 3.79 -22.96 -8.71
N GLN A 208 4.78 -23.04 -7.82
CA GLN A 208 4.92 -24.15 -6.86
C GLN A 208 3.86 -24.05 -5.76
N ILE A 209 3.59 -22.83 -5.27
CA ILE A 209 2.55 -22.56 -4.26
C ILE A 209 1.19 -23.01 -4.80
N VAL A 210 0.84 -22.60 -6.02
CA VAL A 210 -0.42 -22.98 -6.66
C VAL A 210 -0.48 -24.48 -6.89
N ALA A 211 0.57 -25.11 -7.42
CA ALA A 211 0.59 -26.56 -7.65
C ALA A 211 0.36 -27.37 -6.36
N THR A 212 0.87 -26.87 -5.23
CA THR A 212 0.72 -27.52 -3.92
C THR A 212 -0.69 -27.39 -3.35
N HIS A 213 -1.38 -26.28 -3.63
CA HIS A 213 -2.63 -25.92 -2.96
C HIS A 213 -3.88 -25.91 -3.86
N CYS A 214 -3.70 -25.95 -5.17
CA CYS A 214 -4.73 -26.14 -6.18
C CYS A 214 -4.36 -27.38 -7.00
N PRO A 215 -4.43 -28.59 -6.42
CA PRO A 215 -4.20 -29.80 -7.21
C PRO A 215 -5.20 -29.79 -8.35
N VAL A 216 -4.66 -29.88 -9.56
CA VAL A 216 -5.41 -29.93 -10.82
C VAL A 216 -6.55 -30.92 -10.67
N ARG A 217 -7.79 -30.43 -10.84
CA ARG A 217 -8.97 -31.29 -10.99
C ARG A 217 -8.98 -31.92 -12.36
#